data_AF-A0A6F9BSK3-F1
#
_entry.id   AF-A0A6F9BSK3-F1
#
_cell.length_a   1.000
_cell.length_b   1.000
_cell.length_c   1.000
_cell.angle_alpha   90.00
_cell.angle_beta   90.00
_cell.angle_gamma   90.00
#
_symmetry.space_group_name_H-M   'P 1'
#
loop_
_entity.id
_entity.type
_entity.pdbx_description
1 polymer ?
#
loop_
_entity_poly.entity_id
_entity_poly.type
_entity_poly.pdbx_seq_one_letter_code
_entity_poly.pdbx_strand_id
1 'polypeptide(L)'
;MLEIPTPSQDPKGPEPAPEVVKHQEEEEEETCVSHCPLGFYDDSEARRCRRCHKGCERCVGRTPTECRSCRRGLYFNPLNATCSETCPAGYFADDSKLSGVG
;
A
#
# COMPACT_ATOMS: atom_id res chain seq x y z
N MET A 1 40.81 -43.17 27.73
CA MET A 1 40.88 -42.97 26.27
C MET A 1 39.63 -43.63 25.72
N LEU A 2 38.57 -42.96 25.30
CA LEU A 2 38.41 -41.63 24.72
C LEU A 2 37.10 -41.02 25.24
N GLU A 3 37.01 -39.69 25.18
CA GLU A 3 35.93 -38.88 25.73
C GLU A 3 34.81 -38.59 24.69
N ILE A 4 33.63 -38.19 25.23
CA ILE A 4 32.50 -37.39 24.68
C ILE A 4 31.71 -37.93 23.45
N PRO A 5 30.41 -37.59 23.23
CA PRO A 5 29.61 -36.56 23.92
C PRO A 5 28.23 -36.94 24.48
N THR A 6 27.92 -36.30 25.61
CA THR A 6 26.58 -36.15 26.18
C THR A 6 25.65 -35.37 25.24
N PRO A 7 24.35 -35.72 25.14
CA PRO A 7 23.39 -34.90 24.42
C PRO A 7 23.22 -33.55 25.14
N SER A 8 23.74 -32.48 24.53
CA SER A 8 23.38 -31.10 24.89
C SER A 8 21.92 -30.88 24.54
N GLN A 9 21.05 -30.94 25.55
CA GLN A 9 19.75 -30.30 25.48
C GLN A 9 19.94 -28.89 26.05
N ASP A 10 20.20 -27.98 25.12
CA ASP A 10 20.27 -26.55 25.34
C ASP A 10 19.00 -26.09 26.09
N PRO A 11 19.13 -25.39 27.23
CA PRO A 11 17.99 -24.79 27.90
C PRO A 11 17.44 -23.71 26.98
N LYS A 12 16.26 -23.94 26.41
CA LYS A 12 15.50 -22.96 25.65
C LYS A 12 15.29 -21.71 26.52
N GLY A 13 16.20 -20.75 26.36
CA GLY A 13 16.16 -19.46 27.02
C GLY A 13 14.88 -18.72 26.66
N PRO A 14 14.49 -17.70 27.44
CA PRO A 14 13.29 -16.93 27.17
C PRO A 14 13.38 -16.37 25.75
N GLU A 15 12.34 -16.68 24.99
CA GLU A 15 12.08 -16.14 23.66
C GLU A 15 12.38 -14.63 23.65
N PRO A 16 13.22 -14.12 22.72
CA PRO A 16 13.49 -12.70 22.66
C PRO A 16 12.17 -11.98 22.38
N ALA A 17 11.83 -11.05 23.27
CA ALA A 17 10.65 -10.20 23.13
C ALA A 17 10.59 -9.62 21.71
N PRO A 18 9.40 -9.56 21.08
CA PRO A 18 9.27 -9.00 19.75
C PRO A 18 9.78 -7.55 19.79
N GLU A 19 10.85 -7.29 19.03
CA GLU A 19 11.39 -5.95 18.88
C GLU A 19 10.26 -5.02 18.44
N VAL A 20 10.11 -3.94 19.18
CA VAL A 20 9.10 -2.90 19.02
C VAL A 20 9.20 -2.34 17.60
N VAL A 21 8.47 -2.94 16.66
CA VAL A 21 8.24 -2.34 15.35
C VAL A 21 7.40 -1.11 15.63
N LYS A 22 8.06 0.03 15.48
CA LYS A 22 7.55 1.38 15.67
C LYS A 22 6.48 1.67 14.62
N HIS A 23 5.32 1.02 14.76
CA HIS A 23 4.11 1.36 14.04
C HIS A 23 3.64 2.67 14.66
N GLN A 24 3.98 3.77 13.98
CA GLN A 24 3.34 5.06 14.23
C GLN A 24 1.84 4.84 14.05
N GLU A 25 1.12 5.10 15.13
CA GLU A 25 -0.31 4.89 15.32
C GLU A 25 -1.10 5.61 14.22
N GLU A 26 -1.43 4.90 13.15
CA GLU A 26 -2.61 5.18 12.34
C GLU A 26 -3.46 3.92 12.48
N GLU A 27 -4.67 4.07 13.01
CA GLU A 27 -5.58 2.99 13.35
C GLU A 27 -5.87 2.12 12.11
N GLU A 28 -5.06 1.08 11.89
CA GLU A 28 -5.33 0.05 10.90
C GLU A 28 -6.22 -0.97 11.60
N GLU A 29 -7.53 -0.70 11.59
CA GLU A 29 -8.52 -1.70 11.96
C GLU A 29 -8.35 -2.88 10.99
N GLU A 30 -7.67 -3.94 11.44
CA GLU A 30 -7.45 -5.16 10.67
C GLU A 30 -8.78 -5.90 10.49
N THR A 31 -9.58 -5.43 9.53
CA THR A 31 -10.88 -6.02 9.21
C THR A 31 -10.83 -6.85 7.94
N CYS A 32 -11.62 -7.90 7.93
CA CYS A 32 -11.90 -8.66 6.71
C CYS A 32 -12.99 -7.93 5.91
N VAL A 33 -12.64 -7.42 4.74
CA VAL A 33 -13.58 -6.80 3.80
C VAL A 33 -13.79 -7.67 2.57
N SER A 34 -14.98 -7.64 1.99
CA SER A 34 -15.26 -8.31 0.70
C SER A 34 -14.70 -7.54 -0.50
N HIS A 35 -14.47 -6.24 -0.35
CA HIS A 35 -13.87 -5.37 -1.35
C HIS A 35 -12.96 -4.36 -0.67
N CYS A 36 -11.81 -4.08 -1.29
CA CYS A 36 -10.89 -3.08 -0.77
C CYS A 36 -11.51 -1.67 -0.82
N PRO A 37 -11.34 -0.87 0.24
CA PRO A 37 -11.80 0.51 0.27
C PRO A 37 -11.04 1.36 -0.75
N LEU A 38 -11.56 2.57 -1.01
CA LEU A 38 -10.89 3.53 -1.89
C LEU A 38 -9.47 3.84 -1.39
N GLY A 39 -8.54 4.00 -2.32
CA GLY A 39 -7.12 4.16 -2.04
C GLY A 39 -6.37 2.84 -1.82
N PHE A 40 -7.05 1.69 -1.93
CA PHE A 40 -6.46 0.37 -1.84
C PHE A 40 -6.86 -0.50 -3.03
N TYR A 41 -5.99 -1.45 -3.39
CA TYR A 41 -6.25 -2.49 -4.37
C TYR A 41 -6.16 -3.88 -3.73
N ASP A 42 -6.82 -4.85 -4.35
CA ASP A 42 -6.75 -6.26 -3.96
C ASP A 42 -5.39 -6.84 -4.35
N ASP A 43 -4.58 -7.21 -3.34
CA ASP A 43 -3.37 -7.99 -3.55
C ASP A 43 -3.68 -9.46 -3.26
N SER A 44 -4.01 -10.20 -4.33
CA SER A 44 -4.42 -11.61 -4.24
C SER A 44 -3.30 -12.55 -3.78
N GLU A 45 -2.03 -12.20 -4.02
CA GLU A 45 -0.88 -12.97 -3.54
C GLU A 45 -0.73 -12.84 -2.03
N ALA A 46 -0.83 -11.61 -1.51
CA ALA A 46 -0.75 -11.34 -0.08
C ALA A 46 -2.06 -11.64 0.67
N ARG A 47 -3.18 -11.76 -0.05
CA ARG A 47 -4.57 -11.80 0.45
C ARG A 47 -4.91 -10.64 1.37
N ARG A 48 -4.57 -9.42 0.96
CA ARG A 48 -4.86 -8.19 1.72
C ARG A 48 -5.01 -7.00 0.78
N CYS A 49 -5.73 -6.00 1.25
CA CYS A 49 -5.82 -4.72 0.57
C CYS A 49 -4.51 -3.95 0.74
N ARG A 50 -3.88 -3.55 -0.37
CA ARG A 50 -2.65 -2.73 -0.34
C ARG A 50 -2.92 -1.34 -0.86
N ARG A 51 -2.25 -0.36 -0.28
CA ARG A 51 -2.42 1.05 -0.63
C ARG A 51 -1.95 1.31 -2.08
N CYS A 52 -2.75 2.06 -2.82
CA CYS A 52 -2.41 2.57 -4.15
C CYS A 52 -1.22 3.53 -4.11
N HIS A 53 -0.66 3.82 -5.28
CA HIS A 53 0.31 4.92 -5.42
C HIS A 53 -0.26 6.25 -4.90
N LYS A 54 0.60 7.13 -4.39
CA LYS A 54 0.23 8.47 -3.92
C LYS A 54 -0.58 9.22 -4.99
N GLY A 55 -1.68 9.86 -4.56
CA GLY A 55 -2.58 10.63 -5.42
C GLY A 55 -3.60 9.78 -6.19
N CYS A 56 -3.45 8.45 -6.20
CA CYS A 56 -4.44 7.56 -6.79
C CYS A 56 -5.56 7.21 -5.79
N GLU A 57 -6.79 7.20 -6.28
CA GLU A 57 -7.99 6.82 -5.51
C GLU A 57 -8.45 5.40 -5.85
N ARG A 58 -8.38 4.99 -7.12
CA ARG A 58 -8.62 3.60 -7.55
C ARG A 58 -7.45 3.13 -8.37
N CYS A 59 -6.86 1.99 -8.02
CA CYS A 59 -5.77 1.39 -8.76
C CYS A 59 -5.96 -0.12 -8.91
N VAL A 60 -5.23 -0.73 -9.83
CA VAL A 60 -5.14 -2.19 -9.98
C VAL A 60 -3.82 -2.76 -9.45
N GLY A 61 -2.94 -1.89 -8.97
CA GLY A 61 -1.62 -2.25 -8.48
C GLY A 61 -0.93 -1.06 -7.82
N ARG A 62 0.30 -1.28 -7.37
CA ARG A 62 1.06 -0.33 -6.54
C ARG A 62 1.72 0.78 -7.36
N THR A 63 1.94 0.57 -8.66
CA THR A 63 2.71 1.50 -9.47
C THR A 63 1.89 2.74 -9.86
N PRO A 64 2.53 3.89 -10.10
CA PRO A 64 1.81 5.10 -10.51
C PRO A 64 1.05 4.93 -11.82
N THR A 65 1.48 4.02 -12.70
CA THR A 65 0.89 3.73 -14.01
C THR A 65 -0.28 2.74 -13.96
N GLU A 66 -0.61 2.23 -12.78
CA GLU A 66 -1.74 1.32 -12.56
C GLU A 66 -2.96 2.05 -11.98
N CYS A 67 -2.96 3.38 -12.05
CA CYS A 67 -4.06 4.19 -11.55
C CYS A 67 -5.25 4.21 -12.52
N ARG A 68 -6.45 4.20 -11.96
CA ARG A 68 -7.74 4.23 -12.68
C ARG A 68 -8.55 5.48 -12.36
N SER A 69 -8.35 6.07 -11.18
CA SER A 69 -8.90 7.39 -10.84
C SER A 69 -8.00 8.12 -9.86
N CYS A 70 -7.95 9.45 -9.97
CA CYS A 70 -7.18 10.29 -9.09
C CYS A 70 -8.00 10.76 -7.89
N ARG A 71 -7.31 10.99 -6.77
CA ARG A 71 -7.86 11.68 -5.61
C ARG A 71 -8.28 13.09 -6.00
N ARG A 72 -9.11 13.68 -5.15
CA ARG A 72 -9.63 15.01 -5.38
C ARG A 72 -8.54 16.06 -5.56
N GLY A 73 -8.76 17.00 -6.48
CA GLY A 73 -7.80 18.05 -6.81
C GLY A 73 -6.65 17.62 -7.73
N LEU A 74 -6.65 16.38 -8.22
CA LEU A 74 -5.66 15.89 -9.18
C LEU A 74 -6.31 15.55 -10.52
N TYR A 75 -5.58 15.81 -11.60
CA TYR A 75 -5.96 15.47 -12.96
C TYR A 75 -5.39 14.11 -13.35
N PHE A 76 -6.24 13.27 -13.94
CA PHE A 76 -5.83 11.99 -14.50
C PHE A 76 -5.23 12.18 -15.89
N ASN A 77 -4.01 11.69 -16.07
CA ASN A 77 -3.37 11.62 -17.37
C ASN A 77 -3.60 10.22 -17.97
N PRO A 78 -4.44 10.09 -19.02
CA PRO A 78 -4.77 8.78 -19.60
C PRO A 78 -3.61 8.15 -20.39
N LEU A 79 -2.58 8.91 -20.78
CA LEU A 79 -1.48 8.40 -21.59
C LEU A 79 -0.57 7.45 -20.80
N ASN A 80 -0.36 7.77 -19.54
CA ASN A 80 0.50 7.01 -18.64
C ASN A 80 -0.24 6.55 -17.37
N ALA A 81 -1.56 6.79 -17.30
CA ALA A 81 -2.41 6.44 -16.19
C ALA A 81 -1.91 6.98 -14.84
N THR A 82 -1.44 8.23 -14.81
CA THR A 82 -0.90 8.89 -13.60
C THR A 82 -1.77 10.06 -13.15
N CYS A 83 -1.53 10.53 -11.92
CA CYS A 83 -2.23 11.67 -11.32
C CYS A 83 -1.27 12.84 -11.07
N SER A 84 -1.69 14.05 -11.44
CA SER A 84 -0.88 15.27 -11.30
C SER A 84 -1.76 16.48 -10.99
N GLU A 85 -1.21 17.47 -10.29
CA GLU A 85 -1.88 18.76 -10.03
C GLU A 85 -1.98 19.63 -11.29
N THR A 86 -1.09 19.39 -12.27
CA THR A 86 -1.05 20.14 -13.53
C THR A 86 -1.02 19.20 -14.73
N CYS A 87 -1.64 19.64 -15.82
CA CYS A 87 -1.53 18.96 -17.11
C CYS A 87 -0.13 19.15 -17.71
N PRO A 88 0.38 18.16 -18.46
CA PRO A 88 1.64 18.29 -19.19
C PRO A 88 1.56 19.36 -20.28
N ALA A 89 2.72 19.81 -20.77
CA ALA A 89 2.79 20.82 -21.81
C ALA A 89 1.98 20.42 -23.06
N GLY A 90 1.16 21.35 -23.55
CA GLY A 90 0.26 21.11 -24.69
C GLY A 90 -1.10 20.51 -24.32
N TYR A 91 -1.35 20.22 -23.04
CA TYR A 91 -2.63 19.76 -22.53
C TYR A 91 -3.24 20.78 -21.59
N PHE A 92 -4.56 20.77 -21.48
CA PHE A 92 -5.33 21.72 -20.67
C PHE A 92 -6.19 20.96 -19.68
N ALA A 93 -6.30 21.51 -18.48
CA ALA A 93 -7.18 20.99 -17.45
C ALA A 93 -8.63 21.22 -17.86
N ASP A 94 -9.46 20.17 -17.75
CA ASP A 94 -10.91 20.28 -17.79
C ASP A 94 -11.39 20.22 -16.33
N ASP A 95 -11.74 21.37 -15.77
CA ASP A 95 -12.26 21.52 -14.42
C ASP A 95 -13.56 20.71 -14.18
N SER A 96 -14.32 20.40 -15.24
CA SER A 96 -15.48 19.49 -15.18
C SER A 96 -15.07 18.04 -14.85
N LYS A 97 -13.80 17.69 -15.04
CA LYS A 97 -13.22 16.36 -14.77
C LYS A 97 -12.37 16.34 -13.52
N LEU A 98 -12.29 17.45 -12.80
CA LEU A 98 -11.63 17.51 -11.51
C LEU A 98 -12.53 16.79 -10.51
N SER A 99 -12.12 15.59 -10.10
CA SER A 99 -12.82 14.82 -9.07
C SER A 99 -12.92 15.69 -7.81
N GLY A 100 -14.08 16.30 -7.52
CA GLY A 100 -14.34 16.97 -6.25
C GLY A 100 -14.04 18.48 -6.14
N VAL A 101 -14.37 19.27 -7.15
CA VAL A 101 -14.73 20.69 -6.91
C VAL A 101 -16.24 20.74 -6.65
N GLY A 102 -16.60 20.91 -5.38
CA GLY A 102 -17.96 21.18 -4.93
C GLY A 102 -17.95 22.41 -4.05
#